data_AF-A0A1H7N7Y6-F1
#
_entry.id   AF-A0A1H7N7Y6-F1
#
_cell.length_a   1.000
_cell.length_b   1.000
_cell.length_c   1.000
_cell.angle_alpha   90.00
_cell.angle_beta   90.00
_cell.angle_gamma   90.00
#
_symmetry.space_group_name_H-M   'P 1'
#
loop_
_entity.id
_entity.type
_entity.pdbx_description
1 polymer ?
#
loop_
_entity_poly.entity_id
_entity_poly.type
_entity_poly.pdbx_seq_one_letter_code
_entity_poly.pdbx_strand_id
1 'polypeptide(L)'
;MSIKEWLHREFTELELETVSDAFGGQSIGNRAPNFAFGRLMAHLGENINSCEEPLRSGLDSLKRTMNPGEFKYAMACLGRFAFCIELTNLKITSTKMKTRWVPGSITKTRPGSFQNYQGIFAPGEDDRASTFNECYNILCKCVELLANSPPHLMLLKLFSKVQRGVSYEHVFTYYNPASAPIHIADNVKLTGLNDASWLAKARPIIYPLLSSDLAKKIKTKSYKTDRSQTGEVQTNRAKRWECVYVDFQRASIEECWSVEKKLLSDVAHFEGFPEAGKRDLIISGLFFDQEPTVCPITFKPLQFSELLGRGGHGESQFQVGHMTPLKAGGRHVGSNISWISYDGNRIQGSLSVDETRGLIAGTCKRMVQRNLINLQDFHDLL
;
A
#
# COMPACT_ATOMS: atom_id res chain seq x y z
N MET A 1 -17.93 33.56 6.68
CA MET A 1 -17.65 32.12 6.80
C MET A 1 -16.15 31.94 6.70
N SER A 2 -15.52 31.36 7.71
CA SER A 2 -14.10 31.07 7.70
C SER A 2 -13.78 29.98 6.66
N ILE A 3 -12.52 29.90 6.20
CA ILE A 3 -12.11 28.82 5.28
C ILE A 3 -12.31 27.43 5.92
N LYS A 4 -12.20 27.35 7.25
CA LYS A 4 -12.43 26.13 8.02
C LYS A 4 -13.89 25.69 7.98
N GLU A 5 -14.82 26.62 8.22
CA GLU A 5 -16.26 26.35 8.10
C GLU A 5 -16.65 25.97 6.66
N TRP A 6 -16.08 26.66 5.67
CA TRP A 6 -16.27 26.34 4.27
C TRP A 6 -15.82 24.91 3.95
N LEU A 7 -14.59 24.52 4.33
CA LEU A 7 -14.09 23.16 4.11
C LEU A 7 -15.00 22.11 4.75
N HIS A 8 -15.46 22.34 5.98
CA HIS A 8 -16.35 21.40 6.67
C HIS A 8 -17.63 21.16 5.88
N ARG A 9 -18.28 22.25 5.46
CA ARG A 9 -19.52 22.20 4.68
C ARG A 9 -19.30 21.46 3.36
N GLU A 10 -18.33 21.89 2.56
CA GLU A 10 -18.14 21.38 1.20
C GLU A 10 -17.69 19.91 1.17
N PHE A 11 -16.85 19.47 2.12
CA PHE A 11 -16.50 18.05 2.21
C PHE A 11 -17.70 17.19 2.62
N THR A 12 -18.54 17.71 3.52
CA THR A 12 -19.74 17.01 3.98
C THR A 12 -20.77 16.88 2.85
N GLU A 13 -21.05 17.98 2.15
CA GLU A 13 -21.93 18.00 0.96
C GLU A 13 -21.38 17.07 -0.12
N LEU A 14 -20.08 17.15 -0.44
CA LEU A 14 -19.45 16.26 -1.40
C LEU A 14 -19.63 14.78 -1.04
N GLU A 15 -19.53 14.40 0.23
CA GLU A 15 -19.78 13.00 0.62
C GLU A 15 -21.24 12.59 0.41
N LEU A 16 -22.15 13.41 0.93
CA LEU A 16 -23.59 13.15 0.89
C LEU A 16 -24.08 13.00 -0.54
N GLU A 17 -23.55 13.79 -1.46
CA GLU A 17 -23.93 13.80 -2.88
C GLU A 17 -23.25 12.71 -3.72
N THR A 18 -22.21 12.01 -3.21
CA THR A 18 -21.38 11.14 -4.07
C THR A 18 -21.18 9.70 -3.61
N VAL A 19 -21.04 9.44 -2.30
CA VAL A 19 -20.66 8.10 -1.83
C VAL A 19 -21.50 7.63 -0.64
N SER A 20 -22.46 8.44 -0.20
CA SER A 20 -23.32 8.15 0.95
C SER A 20 -24.03 6.80 0.81
N ASP A 21 -24.54 6.48 -0.37
CA ASP A 21 -25.23 5.22 -0.69
C ASP A 21 -24.35 3.97 -0.48
N ALA A 22 -23.03 4.08 -0.74
CA ALA A 22 -22.07 3.01 -0.53
C ALA A 22 -21.87 2.65 0.95
N PHE A 23 -22.31 3.55 1.84
CA PHE A 23 -22.19 3.47 3.30
C PHE A 23 -23.56 3.61 4.00
N GLY A 24 -24.65 3.19 3.34
CA GLY A 24 -25.99 3.11 3.96
C GLY A 24 -26.79 4.40 3.96
N GLY A 25 -26.32 5.45 3.29
CA GLY A 25 -27.07 6.68 3.03
C GLY A 25 -28.08 6.54 1.89
N GLN A 26 -28.74 7.65 1.55
CA GLN A 26 -29.74 7.68 0.48
C GLN A 26 -29.12 7.38 -0.88
N SER A 27 -29.84 6.58 -1.70
CA SER A 27 -29.43 6.28 -3.07
C SER A 27 -29.49 7.53 -3.94
N ILE A 28 -28.38 7.82 -4.63
CA ILE A 28 -28.19 8.98 -5.51
C ILE A 28 -28.45 8.66 -7.00
N GLY A 29 -29.04 7.49 -7.31
CA GLY A 29 -29.42 7.09 -8.67
C GLY A 29 -28.32 6.37 -9.46
N ASN A 30 -28.42 6.38 -10.80
CA ASN A 30 -27.79 5.37 -11.67
C ASN A 30 -26.27 5.50 -11.91
N ARG A 31 -25.63 6.62 -11.53
CA ARG A 31 -24.17 6.79 -11.72
C ARG A 31 -23.53 7.18 -10.40
N ALA A 32 -22.67 6.31 -9.88
CA ALA A 32 -21.83 6.63 -8.72
C ALA A 32 -20.95 7.85 -9.04
N PRO A 33 -21.19 9.01 -8.41
CA PRO A 33 -20.39 10.20 -8.65
C PRO A 33 -18.95 10.00 -8.16
N ASN A 34 -18.06 10.83 -8.66
CA ASN A 34 -16.66 10.82 -8.25
C ASN A 34 -16.49 11.71 -7.02
N PHE A 35 -15.96 11.16 -5.92
CA PHE A 35 -15.58 11.92 -4.72
C PHE A 35 -14.38 12.82 -5.04
N ALA A 36 -14.64 13.99 -5.64
CA ALA A 36 -13.64 14.84 -6.29
C ALA A 36 -13.04 15.92 -5.35
N PHE A 37 -12.60 15.52 -4.15
CA PHE A 37 -12.11 16.44 -3.11
C PHE A 37 -10.90 17.29 -3.53
N GLY A 38 -10.18 16.90 -4.58
CA GLY A 38 -9.04 17.65 -5.10
C GLY A 38 -9.38 19.09 -5.50
N ARG A 39 -10.64 19.37 -5.87
CA ARG A 39 -11.10 20.75 -6.15
C ARG A 39 -11.15 21.59 -4.88
N LEU A 40 -11.58 21.02 -3.75
CA LEU A 40 -11.63 21.70 -2.47
C LEU A 40 -10.22 22.05 -1.98
N MET A 41 -9.28 21.13 -2.15
CA MET A 41 -7.87 21.37 -1.79
C MET A 41 -7.17 22.37 -2.72
N ALA A 42 -7.55 22.41 -4.01
CA ALA A 42 -7.06 23.44 -4.93
C ALA A 42 -7.56 24.83 -4.52
N HIS A 43 -8.86 24.95 -4.19
CA HIS A 43 -9.44 26.21 -3.71
C HIS A 43 -8.75 26.69 -2.43
N LEU A 44 -8.45 25.79 -1.47
CA LEU A 44 -7.68 26.13 -0.28
C LEU A 44 -6.29 26.71 -0.64
N GLY A 45 -5.59 26.12 -1.62
CA GLY A 45 -4.27 26.59 -2.07
C GLY A 45 -4.30 27.90 -2.86
N GLU A 46 -5.45 28.27 -3.43
CA GLU A 46 -5.69 29.56 -4.08
C GLU A 46 -6.03 30.65 -3.05
N ASN A 47 -6.67 30.27 -1.93
CA ASN A 47 -7.17 31.17 -0.90
C ASN A 47 -6.36 31.11 0.41
N ILE A 48 -5.04 30.93 0.32
CA ILE A 48 -4.14 30.81 1.48
C ILE A 48 -4.24 32.02 2.41
N ASN A 49 -4.42 33.23 1.86
CA ASN A 49 -4.56 34.46 2.64
C ASN A 49 -5.76 34.47 3.60
N SER A 50 -6.77 33.64 3.32
CA SER A 50 -7.97 33.47 4.15
C SER A 50 -7.81 32.39 5.22
N CYS A 51 -6.65 31.74 5.30
CA CYS A 51 -6.32 30.74 6.31
C CYS A 51 -5.79 31.39 7.60
N GLU A 52 -6.05 30.74 8.72
CA GLU A 52 -5.50 31.09 10.03
C GLU A 52 -4.05 30.58 10.17
N GLU A 53 -3.28 31.15 11.10
CA GLU A 53 -1.99 30.58 11.49
C GLU A 53 -2.19 29.33 12.36
N PRO A 54 -1.30 28.32 12.29
CA PRO A 54 -0.06 28.26 11.48
C PRO A 54 -0.26 27.76 10.04
N LEU A 55 -1.49 27.46 9.62
CA LEU A 55 -1.76 26.86 8.31
C LEU A 55 -1.30 27.78 7.16
N ARG A 56 -1.60 29.08 7.25
CA ARG A 56 -1.25 30.06 6.23
C ARG A 56 0.24 30.10 5.93
N SER A 57 1.07 30.36 6.94
CA SER A 57 2.53 30.48 6.77
C SER A 57 3.17 29.19 6.24
N GLY A 58 2.71 28.03 6.69
CA GLY A 58 3.16 26.73 6.18
C GLY A 58 2.79 26.53 4.70
N LEU A 59 1.54 26.82 4.31
CA LEU A 59 1.12 26.73 2.91
C LEU A 59 1.87 27.72 1.99
N ASP A 60 2.12 28.94 2.46
CA ASP A 60 2.91 29.93 1.72
C ASP A 60 4.37 29.49 1.55
N SER A 61 4.95 28.82 2.54
CA SER A 61 6.28 28.20 2.44
C SER A 61 6.29 27.11 1.36
N LEU A 62 5.30 26.21 1.37
CA LEU A 62 5.18 25.15 0.36
C LEU A 62 4.97 25.72 -1.05
N LYS A 63 4.10 26.73 -1.21
CA LYS A 63 3.79 27.35 -2.50
C LYS A 63 4.99 28.08 -3.11
N ARG A 64 5.85 28.69 -2.29
CA ARG A 64 7.09 29.34 -2.75
C ARG A 64 8.16 28.35 -3.20
N THR A 65 8.16 27.14 -2.62
CA THR A 65 9.21 26.14 -2.86
C THR A 65 8.84 25.13 -3.94
N MET A 66 7.57 25.03 -4.33
CA MET A 66 7.05 24.08 -5.32
C MET A 66 6.56 24.79 -6.58
N ASN A 67 6.69 24.13 -7.74
CA ASN A 67 5.98 24.61 -8.93
C ASN A 67 4.46 24.33 -8.80
N PRO A 68 3.60 24.92 -9.65
CA PRO A 68 2.15 24.76 -9.53
C PRO A 68 1.65 23.31 -9.56
N GLY A 69 2.28 22.44 -10.36
CA GLY A 69 1.91 21.02 -10.46
C GLY A 69 2.31 20.22 -9.22
N GLU A 70 3.51 20.47 -8.70
CA GLU A 70 4.01 19.90 -7.44
C GLU A 70 3.15 20.34 -6.25
N PHE A 71 2.82 21.63 -6.16
CA PHE A 71 1.99 22.18 -5.09
C PHE A 71 0.58 21.60 -5.12
N LYS A 72 -0.04 21.52 -6.31
CA LYS A 72 -1.35 20.87 -6.50
C LYS A 72 -1.33 19.41 -6.04
N TYR A 73 -0.27 18.67 -6.35
CA TYR A 73 -0.10 17.29 -5.89
C TYR A 73 0.04 17.21 -4.37
N ALA A 74 0.84 18.09 -3.76
CA ALA A 74 1.00 18.16 -2.31
C ALA A 74 -0.34 18.45 -1.61
N MET A 75 -1.12 19.41 -2.10
CA MET A 75 -2.45 19.73 -1.58
C MET A 75 -3.41 18.54 -1.65
N ALA A 76 -3.38 17.78 -2.75
CA ALA A 76 -4.18 16.56 -2.88
C ALA A 76 -3.76 15.48 -1.87
N CYS A 77 -2.45 15.32 -1.62
CA CYS A 77 -1.94 14.36 -0.63
C CYS A 77 -2.30 14.77 0.80
N LEU A 78 -2.14 16.06 1.14
CA LEU A 78 -2.52 16.63 2.43
C LEU A 78 -4.02 16.41 2.71
N GLY A 79 -4.88 16.77 1.75
CA GLY A 79 -6.32 16.56 1.89
C GLY A 79 -6.70 15.09 1.97
N ARG A 80 -6.05 14.22 1.18
CA ARG A 80 -6.31 12.78 1.19
C ARG A 80 -5.97 12.14 2.54
N PHE A 81 -4.87 12.57 3.16
CA PHE A 81 -4.44 12.03 4.45
C PHE A 81 -5.30 12.57 5.58
N ALA A 82 -5.49 13.90 5.63
CA ALA A 82 -6.16 14.60 6.72
C ALA A 82 -7.68 14.39 6.74
N PHE A 83 -8.37 14.50 5.61
CA PHE A 83 -9.84 14.51 5.62
C PHE A 83 -10.47 13.20 5.20
N CYS A 84 -9.77 12.42 4.38
CA CYS A 84 -10.35 11.30 3.66
C CYS A 84 -9.83 9.94 4.14
N ILE A 85 -10.67 8.93 3.95
CA ILE A 85 -10.33 7.51 4.07
C ILE A 85 -10.99 6.75 2.91
N GLU A 86 -10.38 5.66 2.45
CA GLU A 86 -10.98 4.80 1.44
C GLU A 86 -11.31 3.43 2.06
N LEU A 87 -12.61 3.12 2.06
CA LEU A 87 -13.19 1.97 2.73
C LEU A 87 -13.86 1.05 1.72
N THR A 88 -13.92 -0.24 2.03
CA THR A 88 -14.72 -1.21 1.26
C THR A 88 -16.21 -0.88 1.40
N ASN A 89 -16.93 -0.84 0.27
CA ASN A 89 -18.38 -0.60 0.29
C ASN A 89 -19.14 -1.78 0.94
N LEU A 90 -20.40 -1.56 1.32
CA LEU A 90 -21.24 -2.58 1.98
C LEU A 90 -21.41 -3.88 1.17
N LYS A 91 -21.36 -3.78 -0.17
CA LYS A 91 -21.45 -4.94 -1.08
C LYS A 91 -20.12 -5.68 -1.27
N ILE A 92 -19.01 -5.15 -0.73
CA ILE A 92 -17.64 -5.66 -0.86
C ILE A 92 -17.22 -5.80 -2.34
N THR A 93 -17.79 -4.98 -3.22
CA THR A 93 -17.51 -4.98 -4.67
C THR A 93 -16.48 -3.96 -5.10
N SER A 94 -16.24 -2.92 -4.29
CA SER A 94 -15.21 -1.90 -4.54
C SER A 94 -14.85 -1.15 -3.27
N THR A 95 -13.77 -0.38 -3.32
CA THR A 95 -13.48 0.65 -2.33
C THR A 95 -14.08 2.00 -2.74
N LYS A 96 -14.47 2.81 -1.77
CA LYS A 96 -15.00 4.15 -1.94
C LYS A 96 -14.34 5.10 -0.94
N MET A 97 -14.00 6.29 -1.41
CA MET A 97 -13.43 7.33 -0.58
C MET A 97 -14.56 8.09 0.11
N LYS A 98 -14.39 8.39 1.40
CA LYS A 98 -15.29 9.24 2.19
C LYS A 98 -14.50 10.11 3.16
N THR A 99 -15.18 11.04 3.81
CA THR A 99 -14.62 11.82 4.93
C THR A 99 -14.52 10.97 6.20
N ARG A 100 -13.74 11.45 7.17
CA ARG A 100 -13.52 10.74 8.44
C ARG A 100 -14.58 10.98 9.51
N TRP A 101 -15.44 11.99 9.35
CA TRP A 101 -16.41 12.39 10.38
C TRP A 101 -17.86 12.07 10.02
N VAL A 102 -18.23 12.06 8.73
CA VAL A 102 -19.62 11.77 8.33
C VAL A 102 -19.93 10.31 8.67
N PRO A 103 -20.98 10.03 9.47
CA PRO A 103 -21.34 8.67 9.84
C PRO A 103 -21.70 7.81 8.63
N GLY A 104 -21.43 6.51 8.69
CA GLY A 104 -21.92 5.57 7.69
C GLY A 104 -21.73 4.11 8.10
N SER A 105 -22.57 3.24 7.57
CA SER A 105 -22.47 1.79 7.78
C SER A 105 -21.28 1.22 7.02
N ILE A 106 -20.51 0.36 7.69
CA ILE A 106 -19.34 -0.31 7.13
C ILE A 106 -19.30 -1.78 7.54
N THR A 107 -18.66 -2.60 6.72
CA THR A 107 -18.28 -3.95 7.10
C THR A 107 -16.96 -3.92 7.87
N LYS A 108 -16.95 -4.48 9.08
CA LYS A 108 -15.78 -4.66 9.95
C LYS A 108 -15.47 -6.15 10.09
N THR A 109 -14.23 -6.48 10.44
CA THR A 109 -13.84 -7.85 10.82
C THR A 109 -13.77 -7.94 12.33
N ARG A 110 -14.36 -8.98 12.93
CA ARG A 110 -14.33 -9.18 14.38
C ARG A 110 -12.88 -9.39 14.85
N PRO A 111 -12.43 -8.72 15.93
CA PRO A 111 -11.10 -8.96 16.48
C PRO A 111 -10.88 -10.43 16.83
N GLY A 112 -9.70 -10.98 16.51
CA GLY A 112 -9.36 -12.38 16.78
C GLY A 112 -10.17 -13.41 15.97
N SER A 113 -10.92 -12.95 14.97
CA SER A 113 -11.84 -13.76 14.18
C SER A 113 -11.72 -13.40 12.70
N PHE A 114 -12.20 -14.30 11.86
CA PHE A 114 -12.30 -14.12 10.43
C PHE A 114 -13.70 -13.69 9.99
N GLN A 115 -14.62 -13.43 10.92
CA GLN A 115 -16.01 -13.13 10.60
C GLN A 115 -16.23 -11.62 10.43
N ASN A 116 -16.88 -11.27 9.32
CA ASN A 116 -17.35 -9.92 9.07
C ASN A 116 -18.62 -9.60 9.87
N TYR A 117 -18.78 -8.35 10.29
CA TYR A 117 -20.00 -7.81 10.91
C TYR A 117 -20.28 -6.39 10.40
N GLN A 118 -21.54 -5.97 10.48
CA GLN A 118 -21.93 -4.59 10.17
C GLN A 118 -21.67 -3.71 11.38
N GLY A 119 -20.94 -2.62 11.18
CA GLY A 119 -20.65 -1.62 12.19
C GLY A 119 -20.82 -0.21 11.65
N ILE A 120 -20.62 0.77 12.53
CA ILE A 120 -20.71 2.20 12.18
C ILE A 120 -19.30 2.77 12.05
N PHE A 121 -19.06 3.53 10.99
CA PHE A 121 -17.91 4.41 10.85
C PHE A 121 -18.31 5.81 11.33
N ALA A 122 -17.96 6.12 12.57
CA ALA A 122 -18.17 7.43 13.18
C ALA A 122 -17.13 7.65 14.29
N PRO A 123 -16.80 8.90 14.65
CA PRO A 123 -15.94 9.19 15.80
C PRO A 123 -16.48 8.53 17.07
N GLY A 124 -15.63 7.77 17.78
CA GLY A 124 -16.03 6.97 18.94
C GLY A 124 -16.50 5.55 18.63
N GLU A 125 -16.84 5.23 17.38
CA GLU A 125 -17.33 3.91 16.94
C GLU A 125 -16.30 3.14 16.08
N ASP A 126 -15.42 3.84 15.38
CA ASP A 126 -14.32 3.26 14.59
C ASP A 126 -13.02 4.04 14.84
N ASP A 127 -11.95 3.34 15.18
CA ASP A 127 -10.66 3.95 15.54
C ASP A 127 -10.06 4.81 14.42
N ARG A 128 -10.46 4.57 13.16
CA ARG A 128 -9.98 5.30 11.98
C ARG A 128 -10.82 6.55 11.68
N ALA A 129 -12.00 6.66 12.27
CA ALA A 129 -12.83 7.85 12.19
C ALA A 129 -12.27 8.97 13.07
N SER A 130 -12.60 10.21 12.74
CA SER A 130 -12.15 11.38 13.48
C SER A 130 -13.09 12.55 13.25
N THR A 131 -13.09 13.54 14.14
CA THR A 131 -13.93 14.73 13.98
C THR A 131 -13.36 15.65 12.91
N PHE A 132 -14.19 16.52 12.31
CA PHE A 132 -13.69 17.51 11.35
C PHE A 132 -12.60 18.42 11.95
N ASN A 133 -12.78 18.87 13.19
CA ASN A 133 -11.80 19.72 13.88
C ASN A 133 -10.45 19.03 14.01
N GLU A 134 -10.47 17.74 14.35
CA GLU A 134 -9.25 16.95 14.50
C GLU A 134 -8.56 16.71 13.14
N CYS A 135 -9.34 16.40 12.09
CA CYS A 135 -8.83 16.33 10.72
C CYS A 135 -8.19 17.66 10.26
N TYR A 136 -8.78 18.79 10.64
CA TYR A 136 -8.23 20.11 10.34
C TYR A 136 -6.91 20.35 11.11
N ASN A 137 -6.84 19.97 12.39
CA ASN A 137 -5.60 20.03 13.17
C ASN A 137 -4.50 19.15 12.55
N ILE A 138 -4.86 17.97 12.03
CA ILE A 138 -3.96 17.08 11.28
C ILE A 138 -3.48 17.77 10.01
N LEU A 139 -4.34 18.45 9.26
CA LEU A 139 -3.92 19.23 8.10
C LEU A 139 -2.85 20.27 8.50
N CYS A 140 -3.11 21.06 9.54
CA CYS A 140 -2.17 22.07 10.03
C CYS A 140 -0.81 21.44 10.39
N LYS A 141 -0.83 20.36 11.17
CA LYS A 141 0.39 19.64 11.56
C LYS A 141 1.14 19.05 10.37
N CYS A 142 0.43 18.44 9.41
CA CYS A 142 1.05 17.89 8.21
C CYS A 142 1.72 18.98 7.35
N VAL A 143 1.07 20.14 7.20
CA VAL A 143 1.64 21.29 6.49
C VAL A 143 2.90 21.79 7.19
N GLU A 144 2.85 21.96 8.51
CA GLU A 144 4.01 22.36 9.32
C GLU A 144 5.17 21.37 9.19
N LEU A 145 4.91 20.08 9.40
CA LEU A 145 5.92 19.01 9.28
C LEU A 145 6.58 19.01 7.90
N LEU A 146 5.78 19.12 6.84
CA LEU A 146 6.27 19.11 5.47
C LEU A 146 7.08 20.37 5.13
N ALA A 147 6.59 21.55 5.53
CA ALA A 147 7.27 22.82 5.31
C ALA A 147 8.64 22.87 6.01
N ASN A 148 8.75 22.22 7.17
CA ASN A 148 9.98 22.15 7.96
C ASN A 148 10.88 20.96 7.61
N SER A 149 10.56 20.18 6.57
CA SER A 149 11.34 19.01 6.18
C SER A 149 11.70 18.99 4.69
N PRO A 150 12.82 19.66 4.31
CA PRO A 150 13.30 19.67 2.92
C PRO A 150 13.44 18.28 2.28
N PRO A 151 13.93 17.22 2.97
CA PRO A 151 14.02 15.89 2.39
C PRO A 151 12.66 15.29 1.99
N HIS A 152 11.64 15.46 2.83
CA HIS A 152 10.29 14.95 2.55
C HIS A 152 9.59 15.78 1.45
N LEU A 153 9.83 17.09 1.44
CA LEU A 153 9.37 17.96 0.37
C LEU A 153 9.95 17.53 -0.98
N MET A 154 11.25 17.25 -1.03
CA MET A 154 11.92 16.74 -2.23
C MET A 154 11.35 15.40 -2.69
N LEU A 155 11.12 14.47 -1.76
CA LEU A 155 10.49 13.19 -2.07
C LEU A 155 9.08 13.37 -2.66
N LEU A 156 8.26 14.27 -2.10
CA LEU A 156 6.91 14.54 -2.60
C LEU A 156 6.93 15.15 -4.02
N LYS A 157 7.90 16.03 -4.31
CA LYS A 157 8.16 16.54 -5.67
C LYS A 157 8.56 15.44 -6.65
N LEU A 158 9.31 14.43 -6.20
CA LEU A 158 9.63 13.27 -7.04
C LEU A 158 8.37 12.45 -7.32
N PHE A 159 7.54 12.17 -6.30
CA PHE A 159 6.26 11.46 -6.47
C PHE A 159 5.26 12.17 -7.39
N SER A 160 5.33 13.49 -7.53
CA SER A 160 4.47 14.20 -8.49
C SER A 160 4.89 13.98 -9.95
N LYS A 161 6.14 13.56 -10.20
CA LYS A 161 6.73 13.41 -11.55
C LYS A 161 6.86 11.96 -12.00
N VAL A 162 7.06 11.03 -11.07
CA VAL A 162 7.31 9.62 -11.41
C VAL A 162 6.03 8.80 -11.41
N GLN A 163 6.12 7.60 -11.99
CA GLN A 163 5.07 6.61 -11.88
C GLN A 163 4.93 6.16 -10.42
N ARG A 164 3.84 6.55 -9.77
CA ARG A 164 3.57 6.22 -8.36
C ARG A 164 3.18 4.75 -8.15
N GLY A 165 3.41 4.27 -6.94
CA GLY A 165 2.94 2.95 -6.48
C GLY A 165 1.42 2.92 -6.30
N VAL A 166 0.86 4.03 -5.80
CA VAL A 166 -0.57 4.19 -5.52
C VAL A 166 -1.03 5.63 -5.77
N SER A 167 -2.33 5.83 -5.97
CA SER A 167 -2.92 7.18 -6.00
C SER A 167 -2.76 7.89 -4.66
N TYR A 168 -2.33 9.15 -4.71
CA TYR A 168 -2.08 10.01 -3.54
C TYR A 168 -1.00 9.44 -2.59
N GLU A 169 0.07 8.89 -3.16
CA GLU A 169 1.23 8.42 -2.41
C GLU A 169 1.87 9.60 -1.65
N HIS A 170 1.90 9.52 -0.33
CA HIS A 170 2.23 10.62 0.58
C HIS A 170 3.32 10.23 1.58
N VAL A 171 3.83 11.22 2.31
CA VAL A 171 4.96 11.09 3.25
C VAL A 171 4.53 11.15 4.73
N PHE A 172 3.24 10.95 5.00
CA PHE A 172 2.67 10.94 6.35
C PHE A 172 2.32 9.53 6.82
N THR A 173 2.46 9.28 8.11
CA THR A 173 2.13 8.02 8.80
C THR A 173 1.80 8.31 10.27
N TYR A 174 1.59 7.27 11.07
CA TYR A 174 1.27 7.40 12.49
C TYR A 174 2.43 6.97 13.40
N TYR A 175 2.58 7.61 14.57
CA TYR A 175 3.54 7.20 15.60
C TYR A 175 3.19 5.81 16.15
N ASN A 176 1.95 5.65 16.62
CA ASN A 176 1.41 4.41 17.11
C ASN A 176 0.14 4.05 16.32
N PRO A 177 0.24 3.10 15.38
CA PRO A 177 -0.91 2.69 14.59
C PRO A 177 -1.94 1.83 15.36
N ALA A 178 -1.62 1.42 16.59
CA ALA A 178 -2.55 0.72 17.48
C ALA A 178 -3.39 1.69 18.34
N SER A 179 -3.13 3.00 18.25
CA SER A 179 -3.91 3.99 19.00
C SER A 179 -5.37 3.99 18.58
N ALA A 180 -6.26 4.18 19.55
CA ALA A 180 -7.70 4.31 19.35
C ALA A 180 -8.17 5.60 20.06
N PRO A 181 -8.47 6.68 19.32
CA PRO A 181 -8.43 6.82 17.85
C PRO A 181 -7.00 6.87 17.28
N ILE A 182 -6.82 6.36 16.04
CA ILE A 182 -5.54 6.42 15.32
C ILE A 182 -5.33 7.79 14.67
N HIS A 183 -6.41 8.41 14.19
CA HIS A 183 -6.38 9.59 13.34
C HIS A 183 -6.57 10.88 14.15
N ILE A 184 -5.54 11.20 14.94
CA ILE A 184 -5.42 12.42 15.75
C ILE A 184 -4.11 13.12 15.43
N ALA A 185 -4.07 14.45 15.56
CA ALA A 185 -2.92 15.29 15.25
C ALA A 185 -1.69 14.78 15.99
N ASP A 186 -1.78 14.51 17.28
CA ASP A 186 -0.64 14.05 18.09
C ASP A 186 -0.04 12.72 17.62
N ASN A 187 -0.82 11.87 16.96
CA ASN A 187 -0.36 10.59 16.46
C ASN A 187 0.22 10.67 15.03
N VAL A 188 0.29 11.83 14.39
CA VAL A 188 0.82 11.98 13.02
C VAL A 188 2.31 12.32 13.00
N LYS A 189 3.04 11.67 12.09
CA LYS A 189 4.47 11.93 11.80
C LYS A 189 4.79 11.84 10.31
N LEU A 190 6.00 12.26 9.95
CA LEU A 190 6.59 11.97 8.65
C LEU A 190 7.12 10.53 8.60
N THR A 191 7.07 9.91 7.42
CA THR A 191 7.58 8.56 7.17
C THR A 191 9.10 8.48 7.16
N GLY A 192 9.68 7.31 7.38
CA GLY A 192 11.07 7.04 7.00
C GLY A 192 11.30 7.21 5.49
N LEU A 193 12.45 7.77 5.12
CA LEU A 193 12.75 8.13 3.73
C LEU A 193 13.42 7.03 2.91
N ASN A 194 14.00 6.01 3.56
CA ASN A 194 14.94 5.09 2.92
C ASN A 194 14.33 4.37 1.71
N ASP A 195 13.23 3.65 1.90
CA ASP A 195 12.62 2.86 0.82
C ASP A 195 11.90 3.76 -0.19
N ALA A 196 11.21 4.80 0.28
CA ALA A 196 10.52 5.74 -0.59
C ALA A 196 11.47 6.49 -1.54
N SER A 197 12.63 6.94 -1.03
CA SER A 197 13.64 7.63 -1.83
C SER A 197 14.30 6.69 -2.84
N TRP A 198 14.54 5.44 -2.44
CA TRP A 198 15.01 4.41 -3.37
C TRP A 198 13.97 4.18 -4.48
N LEU A 199 12.70 3.97 -4.13
CA LEU A 199 11.61 3.75 -5.08
C LEU A 199 11.42 4.93 -6.05
N ALA A 200 11.49 6.16 -5.56
CA ALA A 200 11.38 7.36 -6.40
C ALA A 200 12.42 7.40 -7.52
N LYS A 201 13.61 6.83 -7.29
CA LYS A 201 14.70 6.77 -8.28
C LYS A 201 14.69 5.49 -9.11
N ALA A 202 14.35 4.35 -8.52
CA ALA A 202 14.38 3.05 -9.18
C ALA A 202 13.20 2.84 -10.14
N ARG A 203 12.01 3.35 -9.81
CA ARG A 203 10.80 3.16 -10.62
C ARG A 203 10.96 3.65 -12.08
N PRO A 204 11.52 4.85 -12.36
CA PRO A 204 11.81 5.30 -13.71
C PRO A 204 12.74 4.39 -14.52
N ILE A 205 13.57 3.58 -13.87
CA ILE A 205 14.50 2.66 -14.53
C ILE A 205 13.85 1.29 -14.74
N ILE A 206 13.21 0.74 -13.70
CA ILE A 206 12.71 -0.64 -13.73
C ILE A 206 11.35 -0.73 -14.43
N TYR A 207 10.39 0.17 -14.14
CA TYR A 207 9.03 0.02 -14.67
C TYR A 207 8.93 0.05 -16.20
N PRO A 208 9.70 0.86 -16.95
CA PRO A 208 9.70 0.80 -18.41
C PRO A 208 10.10 -0.57 -18.99
N LEU A 209 10.79 -1.39 -18.22
CA LEU A 209 11.22 -2.74 -18.61
C LEU A 209 10.17 -3.82 -18.28
N LEU A 210 9.11 -3.47 -17.55
CA LEU A 210 8.05 -4.40 -17.16
C LEU A 210 6.83 -4.26 -18.07
N SER A 211 6.08 -5.35 -18.24
CA SER A 211 4.74 -5.26 -18.80
C SER A 211 3.80 -4.48 -17.88
N SER A 212 2.78 -3.83 -18.46
CA SER A 212 1.77 -3.08 -17.69
C SER A 212 1.05 -3.94 -16.66
N ASP A 213 0.77 -5.21 -17.00
CA ASP A 213 0.13 -6.18 -16.10
C ASP A 213 1.03 -6.55 -14.92
N LEU A 214 2.33 -6.72 -15.17
CA LEU A 214 3.30 -7.01 -14.11
C LEU A 214 3.49 -5.81 -13.17
N ALA A 215 3.63 -4.60 -13.72
CA ALA A 215 3.69 -3.38 -12.92
C ALA A 215 2.43 -3.22 -12.05
N LYS A 216 1.24 -3.51 -12.61
CA LYS A 216 -0.02 -3.52 -11.86
C LYS A 216 -0.06 -4.60 -10.77
N LYS A 217 0.48 -5.78 -11.04
CA LYS A 217 0.59 -6.89 -10.07
C LYS A 217 1.47 -6.50 -8.88
N ILE A 218 2.66 -5.95 -9.13
CA ILE A 218 3.58 -5.48 -8.09
C ILE A 218 2.89 -4.44 -7.21
N LYS A 219 2.26 -3.42 -7.81
CA LYS A 219 1.51 -2.39 -7.06
C LYS A 219 0.36 -2.97 -6.26
N THR A 220 -0.42 -3.87 -6.86
CA THR A 220 -1.54 -4.51 -6.16
C THR A 220 -1.06 -5.31 -4.96
N LYS A 221 0.02 -6.08 -5.12
CA LYS A 221 0.55 -6.93 -4.04
C LYS A 221 1.22 -6.13 -2.93
N SER A 222 1.85 -5.01 -3.26
CA SER A 222 2.51 -4.12 -2.29
C SER A 222 1.53 -3.27 -1.50
N TYR A 223 0.51 -2.68 -2.14
CA TYR A 223 -0.31 -1.65 -1.49
C TYR A 223 -1.70 -2.10 -1.08
N LYS A 224 -2.21 -3.17 -1.68
CA LYS A 224 -3.60 -3.59 -1.50
C LYS A 224 -3.67 -4.91 -0.77
N THR A 225 -4.72 -5.08 0.04
CA THR A 225 -5.08 -6.38 0.62
C THR A 225 -5.28 -7.40 -0.49
N ASP A 226 -5.16 -8.68 -0.15
CA ASP A 226 -5.65 -9.71 -1.03
C ASP A 226 -7.18 -9.66 -1.15
N ARG A 227 -7.68 -10.18 -2.27
CA ARG A 227 -9.11 -10.28 -2.51
C ARG A 227 -9.56 -11.63 -1.99
N SER A 228 -10.58 -11.62 -1.15
CA SER A 228 -11.32 -12.83 -0.78
C SER A 228 -12.80 -12.52 -0.96
N GLN A 229 -13.46 -13.20 -1.90
CA GLN A 229 -14.89 -13.01 -2.15
C GLN A 229 -15.75 -14.09 -1.51
N THR A 230 -15.12 -15.17 -1.06
CA THR A 230 -15.75 -16.35 -0.48
C THR A 230 -15.11 -16.64 0.87
N GLY A 231 -15.83 -17.37 1.73
CA GLY A 231 -15.41 -17.63 3.11
C GLY A 231 -15.76 -16.49 4.08
N GLU A 232 -15.38 -16.68 5.33
CA GLU A 232 -15.79 -15.81 6.44
C GLU A 232 -15.22 -14.38 6.34
N VAL A 233 -13.99 -14.24 5.81
CA VAL A 233 -13.36 -12.94 5.54
C VAL A 233 -13.59 -12.58 4.09
N GLN A 234 -14.52 -11.66 3.84
CA GLN A 234 -14.61 -11.01 2.54
C GLN A 234 -13.82 -9.71 2.56
N THR A 235 -12.88 -9.55 1.63
CA THR A 235 -12.04 -8.36 1.47
C THR A 235 -11.91 -7.99 0.00
N ASN A 236 -11.81 -6.70 -0.27
CA ASN A 236 -11.67 -6.22 -1.64
C ASN A 236 -10.61 -5.15 -1.78
N ARG A 237 -9.37 -5.60 -2.02
CA ARG A 237 -8.27 -4.79 -2.54
C ARG A 237 -8.17 -3.39 -1.88
N ALA A 238 -8.42 -3.33 -0.57
CA ALA A 238 -8.34 -2.11 0.20
C ALA A 238 -6.88 -1.72 0.40
N LYS A 239 -6.60 -0.44 0.60
CA LYS A 239 -5.24 -0.01 0.95
C LYS A 239 -4.90 -0.56 2.32
N ARG A 240 -3.74 -1.21 2.45
CA ARG A 240 -3.35 -1.95 3.67
C ARG A 240 -3.27 -1.05 4.92
N TRP A 241 -2.95 0.23 4.76
CA TRP A 241 -2.86 1.19 5.88
C TRP A 241 -4.20 1.78 6.28
N GLU A 242 -5.28 1.45 5.56
CA GLU A 242 -6.65 1.89 5.87
C GLU A 242 -7.49 0.77 6.47
N CYS A 243 -6.95 -0.46 6.52
CA CYS A 243 -7.49 -1.54 7.34
C CYS A 243 -7.43 -1.18 8.83
N VAL A 244 -8.34 -1.76 9.61
CA VAL A 244 -8.28 -1.68 11.08
C VAL A 244 -6.97 -2.31 11.58
N TYR A 245 -6.44 -1.83 12.70
CA TYR A 245 -5.14 -2.29 13.23
C TYR A 245 -5.07 -3.81 13.43
N VAL A 246 -6.18 -4.41 13.89
CA VAL A 246 -6.30 -5.84 14.18
C VAL A 246 -6.43 -6.74 12.94
N ASP A 247 -6.57 -6.16 11.74
CA ASP A 247 -6.64 -6.93 10.50
C ASP A 247 -5.25 -7.50 10.15
N PHE A 248 -5.13 -8.81 9.98
CA PHE A 248 -3.88 -9.48 9.62
C PHE A 248 -3.30 -9.02 8.27
N GLN A 249 -4.11 -8.40 7.40
CA GLN A 249 -3.66 -7.85 6.12
C GLN A 249 -3.15 -6.41 6.20
N ARG A 250 -3.32 -5.77 7.37
CA ARG A 250 -2.91 -4.40 7.61
C ARG A 250 -1.38 -4.27 7.46
N ALA A 251 -0.97 -3.15 6.90
CA ALA A 251 0.43 -2.72 6.81
C ALA A 251 0.48 -1.20 6.72
N SER A 252 1.47 -0.56 7.33
CA SER A 252 1.77 0.85 7.10
C SER A 252 2.25 1.10 5.67
N ILE A 253 2.23 2.36 5.22
CA ILE A 253 2.74 2.73 3.89
C ILE A 253 4.24 2.43 3.75
N GLU A 254 5.02 2.54 4.83
CA GLU A 254 6.45 2.23 4.87
C GLU A 254 6.70 0.73 4.67
N GLU A 255 5.90 -0.11 5.32
CA GLU A 255 5.95 -1.55 5.10
C GLU A 255 5.60 -1.90 3.66
N CYS A 256 4.57 -1.27 3.07
CA CYS A 256 4.23 -1.41 1.65
C CYS A 256 5.38 -0.99 0.72
N TRP A 257 6.10 0.10 1.04
CA TRP A 257 7.29 0.53 0.29
C TRP A 257 8.41 -0.51 0.39
N SER A 258 8.65 -1.07 1.57
CA SER A 258 9.66 -2.12 1.75
C SER A 258 9.35 -3.35 0.88
N VAL A 259 8.06 -3.69 0.72
CA VAL A 259 7.60 -4.77 -0.15
C VAL A 259 7.83 -4.45 -1.61
N GLU A 260 7.43 -3.26 -2.08
CA GLU A 260 7.66 -2.89 -3.49
C GLU A 260 9.16 -2.85 -3.80
N LYS A 261 9.97 -2.30 -2.89
CA LYS A 261 11.42 -2.26 -3.03
C LYS A 261 11.99 -3.67 -3.15
N LYS A 262 11.59 -4.61 -2.28
CA LYS A 262 12.02 -6.01 -2.40
C LYS A 262 11.65 -6.59 -3.76
N LEU A 263 10.40 -6.43 -4.19
CA LEU A 263 9.92 -7.00 -5.45
C LEU A 263 10.66 -6.45 -6.66
N LEU A 264 10.87 -5.13 -6.72
CA LEU A 264 11.62 -4.50 -7.82
C LEU A 264 13.10 -4.86 -7.76
N SER A 265 13.68 -4.91 -6.56
CA SER A 265 15.06 -5.32 -6.35
C SER A 265 15.30 -6.76 -6.80
N ASP A 266 14.39 -7.67 -6.50
CA ASP A 266 14.48 -9.06 -6.94
C ASP A 266 14.40 -9.16 -8.46
N VAL A 267 13.45 -8.47 -9.08
CA VAL A 267 13.27 -8.49 -10.54
C VAL A 267 14.53 -8.02 -11.27
N ALA A 268 15.21 -7.00 -10.75
CA ALA A 268 16.47 -6.52 -11.33
C ALA A 268 17.65 -7.49 -11.12
N HIS A 269 17.48 -8.54 -10.31
CA HIS A 269 18.41 -9.67 -10.14
C HIS A 269 17.88 -10.98 -10.75
N PHE A 270 16.82 -10.95 -11.57
CA PHE A 270 16.44 -12.14 -12.32
C PHE A 270 17.45 -12.42 -13.43
N GLU A 271 17.66 -13.69 -13.76
CA GLU A 271 18.51 -14.05 -14.89
C GLU A 271 17.92 -13.49 -16.19
N GLY A 272 18.77 -12.84 -16.98
CA GLY A 272 18.35 -12.18 -18.21
C GLY A 272 17.62 -10.84 -18.02
N PHE A 273 17.70 -10.20 -16.84
CA PHE A 273 17.27 -8.81 -16.69
C PHE A 273 18.07 -7.87 -17.64
N PRO A 274 17.46 -6.85 -18.27
CA PRO A 274 18.14 -6.05 -19.28
C PRO A 274 19.38 -5.33 -18.75
N GLU A 275 20.54 -5.59 -19.38
CA GLU A 275 21.85 -5.06 -18.97
C GLU A 275 21.91 -3.54 -18.89
N ALA A 276 21.22 -2.84 -19.79
CA ALA A 276 21.14 -1.37 -19.75
C ALA A 276 20.48 -0.88 -18.45
N GLY A 277 19.35 -1.48 -18.06
CA GLY A 277 18.68 -1.16 -16.80
C GLY A 277 19.51 -1.52 -15.58
N LYS A 278 20.19 -2.68 -15.61
CA LYS A 278 21.11 -3.11 -14.54
C LYS A 278 22.24 -2.09 -14.35
N ARG A 279 22.85 -1.65 -15.45
CA ARG A 279 23.90 -0.62 -15.45
C ARG A 279 23.39 0.70 -14.87
N ASP A 280 22.23 1.18 -15.29
CA ASP A 280 21.65 2.43 -14.79
C ASP A 280 21.38 2.38 -13.28
N LEU A 281 20.91 1.23 -12.78
CA LEU A 281 20.69 0.98 -11.35
C LEU A 281 21.99 1.01 -10.55
N ILE A 282 23.07 0.37 -11.06
CA ILE A 282 24.40 0.36 -10.44
C ILE A 282 25.01 1.78 -10.41
N ILE A 283 25.01 2.48 -11.55
CA ILE A 283 25.54 3.85 -11.66
C ILE A 283 24.80 4.80 -10.71
N SER A 284 23.49 4.60 -10.55
CA SER A 284 22.66 5.40 -9.63
C SER A 284 22.85 5.06 -8.15
N GLY A 285 23.70 4.08 -7.82
CA GLY A 285 23.93 3.62 -6.45
C GLY A 285 22.69 2.96 -5.81
N LEU A 286 21.76 2.48 -6.63
CA LEU A 286 20.53 1.84 -6.17
C LEU A 286 20.71 0.33 -5.99
N PHE A 287 21.83 -0.21 -6.46
CA PHE A 287 22.06 -1.63 -6.68
C PHE A 287 23.54 -1.95 -6.57
N PHE A 288 23.83 -3.18 -6.13
CA PHE A 288 25.13 -3.79 -6.20
C PHE A 288 24.98 -5.12 -6.93
N ASP A 289 26.02 -5.56 -7.62
CA ASP A 289 25.97 -6.86 -8.29
C ASP A 289 25.93 -7.97 -7.23
N GLN A 290 25.00 -8.90 -7.38
CA GLN A 290 24.81 -10.03 -6.46
C GLN A 290 24.29 -11.25 -7.23
N GLU A 291 24.28 -12.40 -6.56
CA GLU A 291 23.74 -13.64 -7.09
C GLU A 291 22.29 -13.50 -7.61
N PRO A 292 21.91 -14.27 -8.64
CA PRO A 292 20.55 -14.25 -9.16
C PRO A 292 19.50 -14.53 -8.09
N THR A 293 18.34 -13.89 -8.21
CA THR A 293 17.20 -14.22 -7.33
C THR A 293 16.72 -15.63 -7.62
N VAL A 294 16.60 -16.45 -6.57
CA VAL A 294 16.09 -17.82 -6.65
C VAL A 294 14.70 -17.94 -6.03
N CYS A 295 13.93 -18.93 -6.48
CA CYS A 295 12.70 -19.33 -5.79
C CYS A 295 13.06 -19.91 -4.40
N PRO A 296 12.45 -19.45 -3.29
CA PRO A 296 12.81 -19.91 -1.95
C PRO A 296 12.42 -21.38 -1.67
N ILE A 297 11.53 -21.96 -2.49
CA ILE A 297 11.06 -23.34 -2.37
C ILE A 297 11.87 -24.29 -3.27
N THR A 298 12.06 -23.92 -4.54
CA THR A 298 12.68 -24.80 -5.53
C THR A 298 14.16 -24.51 -5.76
N PHE A 299 14.69 -23.40 -5.21
CA PHE A 299 16.06 -22.89 -5.38
C PHE A 299 16.52 -22.62 -6.84
N LYS A 300 15.65 -22.87 -7.82
CA LYS A 300 15.89 -22.49 -9.21
C LYS A 300 16.02 -20.96 -9.36
N PRO A 301 17.04 -20.47 -10.10
CA PRO A 301 17.11 -19.08 -10.52
C PRO A 301 15.85 -18.66 -11.28
N LEU A 302 15.36 -17.46 -10.98
CA LEU A 302 14.17 -16.90 -11.62
C LEU A 302 14.56 -16.17 -12.90
N GLN A 303 13.91 -16.52 -14.01
CA GLN A 303 14.19 -15.98 -15.33
C GLN A 303 13.34 -14.74 -15.62
N PHE A 304 13.96 -13.64 -16.06
CA PHE A 304 13.24 -12.43 -16.42
C PHE A 304 12.31 -12.64 -17.63
N SER A 305 12.71 -13.50 -18.58
CA SER A 305 11.88 -13.88 -19.72
C SER A 305 10.59 -14.60 -19.30
N GLU A 306 10.64 -15.49 -18.33
CA GLU A 306 9.48 -16.19 -17.76
C GLU A 306 8.57 -15.26 -16.95
N LEU A 307 9.16 -14.24 -16.30
CA LEU A 307 8.41 -13.20 -15.59
C LEU A 307 7.52 -12.39 -16.54
N LEU A 308 8.06 -12.06 -17.72
CA LEU A 308 7.35 -11.35 -18.79
C LEU A 308 6.38 -12.25 -19.58
N GLY A 309 6.63 -13.56 -19.59
CA GLY A 309 5.81 -14.55 -20.26
C GLY A 309 4.37 -14.58 -19.75
N ARG A 310 3.42 -14.77 -20.68
CA ARG A 310 2.03 -15.13 -20.36
C ARG A 310 1.97 -16.65 -20.25
N GLY A 311 1.71 -17.18 -19.05
CA GLY A 311 1.49 -18.62 -18.85
C GLY A 311 0.27 -19.14 -19.61
N GLY A 312 -0.02 -20.44 -19.52
CA GLY A 312 -1.09 -21.12 -20.29
C GLY A 312 -2.50 -20.54 -20.16
N HIS A 313 -2.74 -19.66 -19.19
CA HIS A 313 -3.99 -18.90 -19.01
C HIS A 313 -3.80 -17.37 -19.00
N GLY A 314 -2.69 -16.86 -19.54
CA GLY A 314 -2.40 -15.42 -19.56
C GLY A 314 -1.78 -14.88 -18.27
N GLU A 315 -1.52 -15.72 -17.27
CA GLU A 315 -0.94 -15.34 -15.98
C GLU A 315 0.58 -15.58 -15.93
N SER A 316 1.34 -14.67 -15.32
CA SER A 316 2.78 -14.83 -15.08
C SER A 316 3.07 -16.12 -14.30
N GLN A 317 4.13 -16.85 -14.70
CA GLN A 317 4.56 -18.09 -14.04
C GLN A 317 5.05 -17.89 -12.59
N PHE A 318 5.21 -16.65 -12.15
CA PHE A 318 5.67 -16.33 -10.80
C PHE A 318 4.55 -15.77 -9.95
N GLN A 319 4.54 -16.10 -8.67
CA GLN A 319 3.64 -15.53 -7.67
C GLN A 319 4.41 -14.66 -6.69
N VAL A 320 3.72 -13.68 -6.13
CA VAL A 320 4.23 -12.93 -4.97
C VAL A 320 3.58 -13.55 -3.75
N GLY A 321 4.38 -14.19 -2.91
CA GLY A 321 3.94 -14.81 -1.67
C GLY A 321 4.73 -14.35 -0.47
N HIS A 322 4.28 -14.78 0.70
CA HIS A 322 4.91 -14.48 1.97
C HIS A 322 5.75 -15.68 2.43
N MET A 323 6.92 -15.40 3.03
CA MET A 323 7.78 -16.46 3.59
C MET A 323 7.09 -17.13 4.79
N THR A 324 6.50 -16.30 5.65
CA THR A 324 5.55 -16.65 6.70
C THR A 324 4.18 -16.06 6.34
N PRO A 325 3.13 -16.88 6.17
CA PRO A 325 1.79 -16.41 5.84
C PRO A 325 1.26 -15.38 6.83
N LEU A 326 0.52 -14.37 6.36
CA LEU A 326 -0.03 -13.32 7.22
C LEU A 326 -0.99 -13.87 8.29
N LYS A 327 -1.79 -14.89 7.93
CA LYS A 327 -2.70 -15.57 8.87
C LYS A 327 -1.96 -16.37 9.96
N ALA A 328 -0.69 -16.69 9.73
CA ALA A 328 0.17 -17.39 10.68
C ALA A 328 1.07 -16.42 11.48
N GLY A 329 0.73 -15.12 11.50
CA GLY A 329 1.50 -14.10 12.24
C GLY A 329 2.63 -13.44 11.44
N GLY A 330 2.78 -13.77 10.15
CA GLY A 330 3.71 -13.08 9.26
C GLY A 330 3.33 -11.60 9.06
N ARG A 331 4.32 -10.75 8.80
CA ARG A 331 4.10 -9.32 8.51
C ARG A 331 4.21 -9.00 7.03
N HIS A 332 3.53 -7.97 6.55
CA HIS A 332 3.65 -7.54 5.17
C HIS A 332 4.83 -6.57 4.99
N VAL A 333 6.05 -7.11 5.05
CA VAL A 333 7.32 -6.37 4.94
C VAL A 333 8.22 -7.00 3.90
N GLY A 334 9.16 -6.23 3.35
CA GLY A 334 10.08 -6.70 2.31
C GLY A 334 10.84 -7.97 2.68
N SER A 335 11.24 -8.13 3.94
CA SER A 335 11.93 -9.35 4.42
C SER A 335 11.04 -10.60 4.46
N ASN A 336 9.72 -10.44 4.42
CA ASN A 336 8.75 -11.54 4.44
C ASN A 336 8.08 -11.74 3.07
N ILE A 337 8.61 -11.14 2.00
CA ILE A 337 8.06 -11.25 0.64
C ILE A 337 9.10 -11.86 -0.29
N SER A 338 8.63 -12.74 -1.18
CA SER A 338 9.44 -13.30 -2.25
C SER A 338 8.62 -13.50 -3.52
N TRP A 339 9.33 -13.48 -4.65
CA TRP A 339 8.87 -14.15 -5.85
C TRP A 339 9.00 -15.66 -5.68
N ILE A 340 7.97 -16.39 -6.11
CA ILE A 340 7.88 -17.84 -5.98
C ILE A 340 7.51 -18.41 -7.36
N SER A 341 8.23 -19.45 -7.78
CA SER A 341 7.93 -20.17 -9.02
C SER A 341 6.55 -20.82 -9.01
N TYR A 342 5.98 -21.10 -10.17
CA TYR A 342 4.70 -21.81 -10.26
C TYR A 342 4.72 -23.13 -9.46
N ASP A 343 5.77 -23.92 -9.64
CA ASP A 343 5.99 -25.16 -8.88
C ASP A 343 6.20 -24.88 -7.39
N GLY A 344 7.01 -23.87 -7.06
CA GLY A 344 7.24 -23.46 -5.67
C GLY A 344 5.93 -23.10 -4.95
N ASN A 345 5.03 -22.39 -5.62
CA ASN A 345 3.75 -21.99 -5.06
C ASN A 345 2.82 -23.19 -4.86
N ARG A 346 2.80 -24.12 -5.84
CA ARG A 346 2.03 -25.37 -5.72
C ARG A 346 2.52 -26.23 -4.56
N ILE A 347 3.84 -26.29 -4.36
CA ILE A 347 4.47 -27.05 -3.28
C ILE A 347 4.20 -26.40 -1.91
N GLN A 348 4.35 -25.08 -1.81
CA GLN A 348 4.18 -24.35 -0.55
C GLN A 348 2.74 -24.43 -0.02
N GLY A 349 1.74 -24.22 -0.89
CA GLY A 349 0.34 -24.20 -0.48
C GLY A 349 0.08 -23.17 0.62
N SER A 350 -0.37 -23.63 1.80
CA SER A 350 -0.68 -22.78 2.96
C SER A 350 0.42 -22.73 4.02
N LEU A 351 1.53 -23.44 3.82
CA LEU A 351 2.62 -23.53 4.77
C LEU A 351 3.56 -22.32 4.64
N SER A 352 4.30 -22.03 5.70
CA SER A 352 5.51 -21.21 5.59
C SER A 352 6.59 -21.94 4.78
N VAL A 353 7.59 -21.18 4.33
CA VAL A 353 8.74 -21.75 3.61
C VAL A 353 9.48 -22.77 4.49
N ASP A 354 9.65 -22.49 5.77
CA ASP A 354 10.35 -23.40 6.69
C ASP A 354 9.54 -24.67 6.98
N GLU A 355 8.23 -24.55 7.18
CA GLU A 355 7.33 -25.72 7.30
C GLU A 355 7.33 -26.56 6.02
N THR A 356 7.35 -25.91 4.86
CA THR A 356 7.43 -26.59 3.56
C THR A 356 8.74 -27.37 3.42
N ARG A 357 9.88 -26.75 3.77
CA ARG A 357 11.19 -27.42 3.78
C ARG A 357 11.22 -28.59 4.75
N GLY A 358 10.69 -28.41 5.96
CA GLY A 358 10.56 -29.47 6.95
C GLY A 358 9.69 -30.63 6.48
N LEU A 359 8.58 -30.35 5.80
CA LEU A 359 7.70 -31.36 5.21
C LEU A 359 8.40 -32.16 4.11
N ILE A 360 9.13 -31.50 3.22
CA ILE A 360 9.90 -32.14 2.14
C ILE A 360 10.98 -33.03 2.75
N ALA A 361 11.83 -32.48 3.62
CA ALA A 361 12.92 -33.22 4.27
C ALA A 361 12.39 -34.44 5.06
N GLY A 362 11.32 -34.26 5.82
CA GLY A 362 10.68 -35.34 6.57
C GLY A 362 10.08 -36.42 5.65
N THR A 363 9.55 -36.03 4.50
CA THR A 363 9.02 -36.98 3.50
C THR A 363 10.15 -37.78 2.87
N CYS A 364 11.23 -37.12 2.43
CA CYS A 364 12.41 -37.79 1.90
C CYS A 364 13.01 -38.77 2.91
N LYS A 365 13.16 -38.37 4.17
CA LYS A 365 13.64 -39.26 5.25
C LYS A 365 12.79 -40.54 5.38
N ARG A 366 11.45 -40.41 5.33
CA ARG A 366 10.54 -41.57 5.38
C ARG A 366 10.62 -42.44 4.13
N MET A 367 10.86 -41.85 2.96
CA MET A 367 11.07 -42.61 1.71
C MET A 367 12.35 -43.43 1.77
N VAL A 368 13.44 -42.87 2.28
CA VAL A 368 14.69 -43.61 2.49
C VAL A 368 14.49 -44.75 3.50
N GLN A 369 13.83 -44.49 4.63
CA GLN A 369 13.52 -45.52 5.63
C GLN A 369 12.67 -46.68 5.08
N ARG A 370 11.92 -46.44 4.00
CA ARG A 370 11.09 -47.44 3.31
C ARG A 370 11.79 -48.05 2.08
N ASN A 371 13.07 -47.75 1.85
CA ASN A 371 13.83 -48.15 0.66
C ASN A 371 13.16 -47.76 -0.66
N LEU A 372 12.44 -46.64 -0.68
CA LEU A 372 11.82 -46.12 -1.90
C LEU A 372 12.79 -45.27 -2.74
N ILE A 373 13.82 -44.71 -2.09
CA ILE A 373 14.90 -43.93 -2.70
C ILE A 373 16.22 -44.22 -1.96
N ASN A 374 17.37 -44.05 -2.62
CA ASN A 374 18.68 -44.27 -2.01
C ASN A 374 19.19 -42.98 -1.32
N LEU A 375 19.88 -43.12 -0.19
CA LEU A 375 20.45 -42.00 0.56
C LEU A 375 21.66 -41.39 -0.17
N GLN A 376 22.35 -42.19 -0.99
CA GLN A 376 23.44 -41.73 -1.85
C GLN A 376 22.96 -40.71 -2.89
N ASP A 377 21.71 -40.83 -3.38
CA ASP A 377 21.10 -39.87 -4.31
C ASP A 377 20.86 -38.50 -3.65
N PHE A 378 20.99 -38.39 -2.32
CA PHE A 378 20.65 -37.20 -1.53
C PHE A 378 21.86 -36.38 -1.08
N HIS A 379 23.05 -37.01 -1.00
CA HIS A 379 24.27 -36.31 -0.59
C HIS A 379 24.79 -35.32 -1.66
N ASP A 380 24.33 -35.46 -2.90
CA ASP A 380 24.64 -34.56 -4.01
C ASP A 380 23.60 -33.43 -4.19
N LEU A 381 22.56 -33.37 -3.33
CA LEU A 381 21.41 -32.45 -3.45
C LEU A 381 21.25 -31.46 -2.28
N LEU A 382 22.05 -31.59 -1.22
CA LEU A 382 22.16 -30.62 -0.11
C LEU A 382 23.49 -29.87 -0.22
#